data_AF-A0A1I6KPW2-F1
#
_entry.id   AF-A0A1I6KPW2-F1
#
_cell.length_a   1.000
_cell.length_b   1.000
_cell.length_c   1.000
_cell.angle_alpha   90.00
_cell.angle_beta   90.00
_cell.angle_gamma   90.00
#
_symmetry.space_group_name_H-M   'P 1'
#
loop_
_entity.id
_entity.type
_entity.pdbx_description
1 polymer ?
#
loop_
_entity_poly.entity_id
_entity_poly.type
_entity_poly.pdbx_seq_one_letter_code
_entity_poly.pdbx_strand_id
1 'polypeptide(L)'
;MVISKTLTLMGKITFIKINRLILNSSNYLFFCFLVFFCGLNLFGGQNKALNVLSVKSMDAEVDCTVYDSKEIRSEDLGVQNGVDNGTLIVSNIDVSYKWGLPEGSILVSMTGGSTFNSGLFMVQNDKRINFSITGSVPVIITAKHSELVGGNSSDGITALDGVVYNFTNTILADGLTSGTNGNNYFVHNSSNSLVDEHERFTWESTEVANQIEFYTTSHFKSAVILFLKPIVCQNEIDTDGDGVPDSADLDDDNDGILDTVEDPNLDG
;
A
#
# COMPACT_ATOMS: atom_id res chain seq x y z
N MET A 1 69.91 0.51 -28.90
CA MET A 1 68.65 -0.25 -28.91
C MET A 1 67.86 0.17 -27.67
N VAL A 2 67.41 1.43 -27.65
CA VAL A 2 66.00 1.89 -27.79
C VAL A 2 65.12 1.27 -26.69
N ILE A 3 65.11 1.83 -25.47
CA ILE A 3 64.45 3.06 -24.97
C ILE A 3 62.93 2.89 -24.88
N SER A 4 62.43 2.66 -23.67
CA SER A 4 61.07 3.02 -23.25
C SER A 4 61.13 4.39 -22.58
N LYS A 5 60.36 5.36 -23.08
CA LYS A 5 60.23 6.72 -22.53
C LYS A 5 58.81 6.91 -22.02
N THR A 6 58.72 7.30 -20.75
CA THR A 6 57.58 7.97 -20.13
C THR A 6 57.31 9.33 -20.78
N LEU A 7 56.03 9.69 -20.95
CA LEU A 7 55.60 11.09 -20.96
C LEU A 7 54.11 11.21 -20.62
N THR A 8 53.83 11.87 -19.50
CA THR A 8 52.53 12.41 -19.08
C THR A 8 52.32 13.78 -19.73
N LEU A 9 51.11 14.10 -20.20
CA LEU A 9 50.64 15.49 -20.22
C LEU A 9 49.10 15.60 -20.24
N MET A 10 48.60 16.44 -19.33
CA MET A 10 47.22 16.90 -19.19
C MET A 10 46.77 17.77 -20.37
N GLY A 11 45.46 17.85 -20.65
CA GLY A 11 44.90 19.03 -21.32
C GLY A 11 43.51 18.93 -21.94
N LYS A 12 42.57 19.69 -21.34
CA LYS A 12 41.36 20.35 -21.90
C LYS A 12 40.10 19.53 -22.18
N ILE A 13 39.19 19.62 -21.20
CA ILE A 13 37.73 19.43 -21.33
C ILE A 13 37.14 20.68 -21.99
N THR A 14 36.31 20.50 -23.02
CA THR A 14 35.54 21.58 -23.65
C THR A 14 34.06 21.26 -23.46
N PHE A 15 33.36 22.09 -22.69
CA PHE A 15 31.90 22.04 -22.54
C PHE A 15 31.24 22.69 -23.76
N ILE A 16 30.36 21.96 -24.45
CA ILE A 16 29.46 22.52 -25.47
C ILE A 16 28.12 22.81 -24.80
N LYS A 17 27.75 24.08 -24.83
CA LYS A 17 26.49 24.65 -24.36
C LYS A 17 25.42 24.44 -25.42
N ILE A 18 24.35 23.69 -25.13
CA ILE A 18 23.15 23.68 -25.97
C ILE A 18 22.05 24.40 -25.19
N ASN A 19 21.72 25.61 -25.64
CA ASN A 19 20.54 26.35 -25.20
C ASN A 19 19.29 25.78 -25.88
N ARG A 20 18.20 25.68 -25.10
CA ARG A 20 16.78 25.54 -25.48
C ARG A 20 16.47 25.43 -26.98
N LEU A 21 15.89 24.30 -27.37
CA LEU A 21 15.01 24.22 -28.54
C LEU A 21 13.60 23.87 -28.06
N ILE A 22 12.73 24.86 -28.17
CA ILE A 22 11.27 24.76 -28.09
C ILE A 22 10.83 24.11 -29.41
N LEU A 23 10.03 23.05 -29.36
CA LEU A 23 9.30 22.58 -30.53
C LEU A 23 7.83 22.42 -30.14
N ASN A 24 7.01 23.23 -30.80
CA ASN A 24 5.56 23.16 -30.75
C ASN A 24 5.05 22.92 -32.19
N SER A 25 4.07 22.03 -32.30
CA SER A 25 3.17 21.77 -33.43
C SER A 25 3.69 21.26 -34.79
N SER A 26 2.94 20.27 -35.28
CA SER A 26 2.51 20.06 -36.67
C SER A 26 3.40 19.23 -37.61
N ASN A 27 2.86 18.03 -37.90
CA ASN A 27 2.94 17.21 -39.12
C ASN A 27 3.69 17.81 -40.32
N TYR A 28 4.55 17.01 -40.98
CA TYR A 28 4.69 16.81 -42.45
C TYR A 28 5.89 15.86 -42.67
N LEU A 29 5.65 14.55 -42.87
CA LEU A 29 5.49 13.85 -44.16
C LEU A 29 6.74 13.85 -45.07
N PHE A 30 7.27 12.64 -45.31
CA PHE A 30 7.91 12.15 -46.55
C PHE A 30 9.02 12.99 -47.22
N PHE A 31 10.25 12.45 -47.33
CA PHE A 31 10.89 12.15 -48.63
C PHE A 31 12.31 11.56 -48.50
N CYS A 32 12.68 10.79 -49.54
CA CYS A 32 14.02 10.40 -50.00
C CYS A 32 14.70 9.17 -49.38
N PHE A 33 14.32 8.02 -49.95
CA PHE A 33 15.19 6.85 -50.16
C PHE A 33 16.00 7.03 -51.46
N LEU A 34 17.12 6.28 -51.57
CA LEU A 34 18.06 6.07 -52.70
C LEU A 34 19.18 7.10 -52.90
N VAL A 35 20.43 6.64 -52.75
CA VAL A 35 21.60 6.61 -53.68
C VAL A 35 22.76 6.10 -52.78
N PHE A 36 23.38 4.91 -52.89
CA PHE A 36 24.21 4.38 -53.97
C PHE A 36 24.64 2.96 -53.55
N PHE A 37 24.44 1.95 -54.40
CA PHE A 37 25.12 0.65 -54.30
C PHE A 37 26.17 0.62 -55.42
N CYS A 38 27.46 0.61 -55.07
CA CYS A 38 28.54 0.21 -55.97
C CYS A 38 29.59 -0.55 -55.15
N GLY A 39 29.97 -1.72 -55.64
CA GLY A 39 30.41 -2.86 -54.84
C GLY A 39 31.85 -2.87 -54.36
N LEU A 40 32.09 -3.70 -53.34
CA LEU A 40 33.20 -4.64 -53.27
C LEU A 40 32.93 -5.65 -52.13
N ASN A 41 32.71 -6.90 -52.52
CA ASN A 41 32.73 -8.05 -51.60
C ASN A 41 34.18 -8.28 -51.17
N LEU A 42 34.46 -8.24 -49.86
CA LEU A 42 35.51 -9.02 -49.19
C LEU A 42 35.29 -8.92 -47.67
N PHE A 43 35.31 -10.09 -47.03
CA PHE A 43 35.07 -10.38 -45.61
C PHE A 43 33.60 -10.61 -45.20
N GLY A 44 33.36 -11.89 -44.90
CA GLY A 44 32.10 -12.40 -44.43
C GLY A 44 31.73 -11.93 -43.02
N GLY A 45 30.43 -11.74 -42.87
CA GLY A 45 29.71 -11.51 -41.63
C GLY A 45 28.26 -11.27 -42.02
N GLN A 46 27.41 -12.27 -41.81
CA GLN A 46 25.99 -12.23 -42.17
C GLN A 46 25.29 -11.08 -41.43
N ASN A 47 24.88 -10.06 -42.17
CA ASN A 47 23.94 -9.05 -41.69
C ASN A 47 22.54 -9.68 -41.64
N LYS A 48 21.95 -9.74 -40.45
CA LYS A 48 20.51 -9.59 -40.28
C LYS A 48 20.29 -8.40 -39.36
N ALA A 49 20.28 -7.20 -39.94
CA ALA A 49 19.50 -6.11 -39.38
C ALA A 49 18.03 -6.46 -39.65
N LEU A 50 17.33 -6.94 -38.63
CA LEU A 50 15.90 -7.21 -38.67
C LEU A 50 15.24 -6.44 -37.52
N ASN A 51 14.26 -5.62 -37.89
CA ASN A 51 13.37 -4.84 -37.05
C ASN A 51 12.98 -5.52 -35.74
N VAL A 52 13.18 -4.83 -34.62
CA VAL A 52 12.17 -4.74 -33.57
C VAL A 52 12.21 -3.29 -33.06
N LEU A 53 11.42 -2.41 -33.69
CA LEU A 53 10.82 -1.32 -32.94
C LEU A 53 10.04 -2.01 -31.83
N SER A 54 10.57 -1.98 -30.61
CA SER A 54 9.80 -2.35 -29.44
C SER A 54 8.67 -1.35 -29.37
N VAL A 55 7.50 -1.72 -29.87
CA VAL A 55 6.24 -1.16 -29.38
C VAL A 55 6.26 -1.55 -27.91
N LYS A 56 6.76 -0.64 -27.08
CA LYS A 56 6.45 -0.67 -25.65
C LYS A 56 4.94 -0.53 -25.66
N SER A 57 4.22 -1.60 -25.33
CA SER A 57 2.85 -1.41 -24.86
C SER A 57 2.95 -0.36 -23.77
N MET A 58 2.27 0.76 -23.96
CA MET A 58 1.94 1.64 -22.85
C MET A 58 0.92 0.85 -22.05
N ASP A 59 1.40 -0.12 -21.27
CA ASP A 59 0.66 -0.57 -20.11
C ASP A 59 0.58 0.70 -19.25
N ALA A 60 -0.63 1.26 -19.12
CA ALA A 60 -0.86 2.37 -18.21
C ALA A 60 -0.42 1.89 -16.82
N GLU A 61 0.74 2.39 -16.38
CA GLU A 61 1.25 2.12 -15.05
C GLU A 61 0.23 2.74 -14.09
N VAL A 62 -0.58 1.91 -13.44
CA VAL A 62 -1.53 2.34 -12.41
C VAL A 62 -0.72 3.01 -11.31
N ASP A 63 -0.75 4.33 -11.26
CA ASP A 63 0.02 5.11 -10.29
C ASP A 63 -0.80 5.19 -9.00
N CYS A 64 -0.50 4.29 -8.08
CA CYS A 64 -1.12 4.28 -6.77
C CYS A 64 -0.35 5.16 -5.80
N THR A 65 -1.02 6.18 -5.27
CA THR A 65 -0.55 6.93 -4.11
C THR A 65 -0.77 6.10 -2.85
N VAL A 66 0.33 5.70 -2.23
CA VAL A 66 0.33 5.01 -0.94
C VAL A 66 0.54 6.04 0.17
N TYR A 67 -0.47 6.21 1.00
CA TYR A 67 -0.44 7.18 2.09
C TYR A 67 0.37 6.68 3.29
N ASP A 68 0.81 7.61 4.15
CA ASP A 68 1.46 7.26 5.42
C ASP A 68 0.50 6.49 6.33
N SER A 69 1.05 5.54 7.08
CA SER A 69 0.27 4.78 8.06
C SER A 69 -0.08 5.64 9.28
N LYS A 70 -1.34 5.59 9.72
CA LYS A 70 -1.82 6.33 10.92
C LYS A 70 -2.59 5.43 11.87
N GLU A 71 -2.40 5.68 13.16
CA GLU A 71 -3.08 4.99 14.25
C GLU A 71 -4.55 5.41 14.35
N ILE A 72 -5.43 4.43 14.56
CA ILE A 72 -6.82 4.63 14.96
C ILE A 72 -6.92 4.58 16.48
N ARG A 73 -7.49 5.62 17.08
CA ARG A 73 -7.70 5.77 18.53
C ARG A 73 -9.18 5.80 18.88
N SER A 74 -9.49 5.63 20.17
CA SER A 74 -10.86 5.76 20.68
C SER A 74 -11.52 7.10 20.33
N GLU A 75 -10.75 8.19 20.34
CA GLU A 75 -11.23 9.53 19.97
C GLU A 75 -11.63 9.64 18.50
N ASP A 76 -10.90 8.97 17.60
CA ASP A 76 -11.26 8.93 16.18
C ASP A 76 -12.59 8.19 15.96
N LEU A 77 -12.92 7.22 16.83
CA LEU A 77 -14.17 6.47 16.78
C LEU A 77 -15.28 7.09 17.64
N GLY A 78 -15.02 8.19 18.35
CA GLY A 78 -15.98 8.83 19.24
C GLY A 78 -16.42 7.97 20.44
N VAL A 79 -15.60 7.00 20.88
CA VAL A 79 -15.93 6.10 22.00
C VAL A 79 -15.30 6.54 23.31
N GLN A 80 -15.96 6.20 24.43
CA GLN A 80 -15.50 6.56 25.77
C GLN A 80 -14.18 5.85 26.14
N ASN A 81 -13.27 6.58 26.79
CA ASN A 81 -12.04 6.04 27.40
C ASN A 81 -12.32 5.33 28.73
N GLY A 82 -11.52 4.32 29.06
CA GLY A 82 -11.58 3.60 30.34
C GLY A 82 -12.71 2.57 30.45
N VAL A 83 -13.27 2.14 29.32
CA VAL A 83 -14.32 1.10 29.28
C VAL A 83 -13.64 -0.25 29.04
N ASP A 84 -13.63 -1.15 30.02
CA ASP A 84 -12.86 -2.40 29.96
C ASP A 84 -13.72 -3.68 29.89
N ASN A 85 -15.01 -3.50 29.65
CA ASN A 85 -16.00 -4.57 29.71
C ASN A 85 -16.36 -5.17 28.33
N GLY A 86 -15.80 -4.66 27.23
CA GLY A 86 -16.06 -5.15 25.88
C GLY A 86 -17.37 -4.67 25.26
N THR A 87 -18.00 -3.63 25.82
CA THR A 87 -19.32 -3.18 25.36
C THR A 87 -19.29 -2.09 24.30
N LEU A 88 -18.12 -1.55 23.95
CA LEU A 88 -18.05 -0.49 22.95
C LEU A 88 -18.32 -1.04 21.55
N ILE A 89 -19.24 -0.38 20.85
CA ILE A 89 -19.65 -0.72 19.49
C ILE A 89 -19.79 0.58 18.72
N VAL A 90 -19.23 0.63 17.52
CA VAL A 90 -19.45 1.71 16.55
C VAL A 90 -19.64 1.14 15.15
N SER A 91 -20.33 1.88 14.30
CA SER A 91 -20.61 1.48 12.93
C SER A 91 -20.32 2.64 11.99
N ASN A 92 -19.53 2.38 10.95
CA ASN A 92 -19.22 3.29 9.85
C ASN A 92 -18.77 4.69 10.30
N ILE A 93 -17.85 4.76 11.26
CA ILE A 93 -17.27 6.05 11.66
C ILE A 93 -16.24 6.46 10.60
N ASP A 94 -16.43 7.63 10.01
CA ASP A 94 -15.48 8.19 9.04
C ASP A 94 -14.18 8.64 9.73
N VAL A 95 -13.06 8.13 9.23
CA VAL A 95 -11.71 8.51 9.65
C VAL A 95 -10.87 9.05 8.49
N SER A 96 -11.50 9.35 7.35
CA SER A 96 -10.91 9.84 6.10
C SER A 96 -10.13 11.14 6.30
N TYR A 97 -10.60 12.00 7.22
CA TYR A 97 -9.95 13.26 7.60
C TYR A 97 -8.49 13.08 8.04
N LYS A 98 -8.13 11.91 8.58
CA LYS A 98 -6.75 11.64 9.03
C LYS A 98 -5.77 11.71 7.87
N TRP A 99 -6.20 11.46 6.64
CA TRP A 99 -5.37 11.52 5.43
C TRP A 99 -5.74 12.66 4.48
N GLY A 100 -6.72 13.49 4.84
CA GLY A 100 -7.24 14.52 3.94
C GLY A 100 -7.98 13.94 2.72
N LEU A 101 -8.53 12.73 2.87
CA LEU A 101 -9.34 12.07 1.85
C LEU A 101 -10.80 12.54 1.93
N PRO A 102 -11.58 12.46 0.83
CA PRO A 102 -13.02 12.73 0.84
C PRO A 102 -13.77 11.92 1.90
N GLU A 103 -14.87 12.46 2.43
CA GLU A 103 -15.77 11.72 3.32
C GLU A 103 -16.27 10.44 2.62
N GLY A 104 -16.40 9.35 3.37
CA GLY A 104 -16.73 8.01 2.85
C GLY A 104 -15.52 7.20 2.37
N SER A 105 -14.32 7.78 2.31
CA SER A 105 -13.12 7.06 1.85
C SER A 105 -12.75 5.91 2.77
N ILE A 106 -12.73 6.13 4.09
CA ILE A 106 -12.36 5.13 5.07
C ILE A 106 -13.33 5.20 6.24
N LEU A 107 -14.15 4.16 6.34
CA LEU A 107 -15.14 4.00 7.39
C LEU A 107 -14.72 2.84 8.29
N VAL A 108 -14.72 3.06 9.61
CA VAL A 108 -14.32 2.05 10.59
C VAL A 108 -15.53 1.67 11.45
N SER A 109 -15.79 0.37 11.52
CA SER A 109 -16.72 -0.24 12.47
C SER A 109 -15.94 -1.04 13.50
N MET A 110 -16.42 -1.09 14.74
CA MET A 110 -15.80 -1.84 15.82
C MET A 110 -16.87 -2.53 16.66
N THR A 111 -16.63 -3.77 17.07
CA THR A 111 -17.44 -4.49 18.07
C THR A 111 -16.55 -5.10 19.14
N GLY A 112 -17.10 -5.35 20.33
CA GLY A 112 -16.36 -5.92 21.46
C GLY A 112 -15.34 -4.96 22.09
N GLY A 113 -15.40 -3.67 21.73
CA GLY A 113 -14.37 -2.69 22.06
C GLY A 113 -14.20 -2.46 23.55
N SER A 114 -12.95 -2.29 23.95
CA SER A 114 -12.52 -1.83 25.27
C SER A 114 -11.38 -0.84 25.12
N THR A 115 -11.24 0.11 26.05
CA THR A 115 -10.28 1.19 26.01
C THR A 115 -9.61 1.41 27.37
N PHE A 116 -8.32 1.76 27.35
CA PHE A 116 -7.65 2.37 28.48
C PHE A 116 -8.09 3.83 28.66
N ASN A 117 -7.78 4.43 29.82
CA ASN A 117 -7.97 5.87 30.04
C ASN A 117 -7.18 6.74 29.07
N SER A 118 -6.09 6.22 28.51
CA SER A 118 -5.26 6.87 27.48
C SER A 118 -5.90 6.91 26.09
N GLY A 119 -7.01 6.20 25.87
CA GLY A 119 -7.66 6.06 24.57
C GLY A 119 -7.09 4.95 23.67
N LEU A 120 -6.09 4.20 24.15
CA LEU A 120 -5.67 2.96 23.49
C LEU A 120 -6.73 1.88 23.63
N PHE A 121 -6.92 1.09 22.58
CA PHE A 121 -7.77 -0.10 22.65
C PHE A 121 -7.09 -1.21 23.47
N MET A 122 -7.89 -2.11 24.00
CA MET A 122 -7.38 -3.19 24.84
C MET A 122 -8.16 -4.49 24.73
N VAL A 123 -7.46 -5.60 24.90
CA VAL A 123 -8.06 -6.93 25.07
C VAL A 123 -7.66 -7.49 26.44
N GLN A 124 -8.55 -8.28 27.05
CA GLN A 124 -8.31 -8.97 28.31
C GLN A 124 -9.31 -10.11 28.50
N ASN A 125 -8.95 -11.15 29.27
CA ASN A 125 -9.87 -12.21 29.70
C ASN A 125 -10.68 -12.81 28.54
N ASP A 126 -9.99 -13.18 27.45
CA ASP A 126 -10.56 -13.78 26.23
C ASP A 126 -11.59 -12.90 25.49
N LYS A 127 -11.77 -11.63 25.89
CA LYS A 127 -12.55 -10.67 25.11
C LYS A 127 -11.77 -10.25 23.87
N ARG A 128 -12.52 -10.05 22.79
CA ARG A 128 -12.03 -9.78 21.45
C ARG A 128 -12.52 -8.42 20.99
N ILE A 129 -11.71 -7.74 20.19
CA ILE A 129 -12.13 -6.53 19.47
C ILE A 129 -12.06 -6.84 17.99
N ASN A 130 -13.19 -6.72 17.30
CA ASN A 130 -13.27 -6.86 15.85
C ASN A 130 -13.38 -5.47 15.22
N PHE A 131 -12.51 -5.20 14.23
CA PHE A 131 -12.56 -4.02 13.37
C PHE A 131 -12.92 -4.43 11.94
N SER A 132 -13.84 -3.68 11.34
CA SER A 132 -14.15 -3.77 9.92
C SER A 132 -13.93 -2.40 9.27
N ILE A 133 -13.22 -2.41 8.15
CA ILE A 133 -12.92 -1.23 7.35
C ILE A 133 -13.74 -1.31 6.07
N THR A 134 -14.50 -0.26 5.78
CA THR A 134 -15.27 -0.09 4.54
C THR A 134 -14.99 1.31 3.97
N GLY A 135 -15.72 1.71 2.93
CA GLY A 135 -15.49 2.96 2.21
C GLY A 135 -14.90 2.72 0.82
N SER A 136 -14.61 3.80 0.11
CA SER A 136 -14.10 3.74 -1.27
C SER A 136 -12.60 3.49 -1.37
N VAL A 137 -11.82 3.74 -0.31
CA VAL A 137 -10.36 3.64 -0.33
C VAL A 137 -9.87 2.38 0.41
N PRO A 138 -9.21 1.43 -0.28
CA PRO A 138 -8.65 0.24 0.35
C PRO A 138 -7.45 0.56 1.25
N VAL A 139 -7.17 -0.31 2.23
CA VAL A 139 -6.11 -0.11 3.22
C VAL A 139 -5.25 -1.35 3.40
N ILE A 140 -3.96 -1.13 3.68
CA ILE A 140 -3.10 -2.11 4.38
C ILE A 140 -3.29 -1.92 5.88
N ILE A 141 -3.37 -3.04 6.61
CA ILE A 141 -3.56 -3.04 8.07
C ILE A 141 -2.24 -3.42 8.75
N THR A 142 -1.81 -2.60 9.70
CA THR A 142 -0.77 -2.98 10.66
C THR A 142 -1.40 -3.10 12.05
N ALA A 143 -1.32 -4.28 12.64
CA ALA A 143 -1.85 -4.59 13.94
C ALA A 143 -0.71 -4.77 14.95
N LYS A 144 -0.80 -4.10 16.11
CA LYS A 144 0.20 -4.21 17.17
C LYS A 144 -0.41 -4.65 18.48
N HIS A 145 0.23 -5.60 19.16
CA HIS A 145 -0.08 -6.00 20.53
C HIS A 145 0.85 -5.32 21.53
N SER A 146 0.60 -5.52 22.83
CA SER A 146 1.53 -5.08 23.87
C SER A 146 2.82 -5.90 23.81
N GLU A 147 3.92 -5.29 24.23
CA GLU A 147 5.22 -5.87 24.55
C GLU A 147 5.16 -6.88 25.72
N LEU A 148 4.06 -6.92 26.48
CA LEU A 148 3.88 -7.79 27.63
C LEU A 148 2.98 -8.99 27.30
N VAL A 149 3.49 -10.22 27.46
CA VAL A 149 2.68 -11.45 27.34
C VAL A 149 2.66 -12.22 28.64
N GLY A 150 1.45 -12.52 29.14
CA GLY A 150 1.25 -13.33 30.35
C GLY A 150 1.87 -14.73 30.22
N GLY A 151 2.28 -15.34 31.34
CA GLY A 151 2.80 -16.70 31.32
C GLY A 151 1.77 -17.69 30.78
N ASN A 152 2.22 -18.67 29.97
CA ASN A 152 1.37 -19.65 29.28
C ASN A 152 0.20 -19.02 28.51
N SER A 153 0.37 -17.79 28.02
CA SER A 153 -0.68 -17.03 27.33
C SER A 153 -0.23 -16.64 25.93
N SER A 154 -1.19 -16.26 25.11
CA SER A 154 -0.97 -15.79 23.75
C SER A 154 -1.68 -14.46 23.50
N ASP A 155 -1.00 -13.60 22.76
CA ASP A 155 -1.50 -12.35 22.23
C ASP A 155 -1.50 -12.45 20.71
N GLY A 156 -2.58 -12.06 20.05
CA GLY A 156 -2.65 -12.24 18.61
C GLY A 156 -3.87 -11.63 17.93
N ILE A 157 -3.89 -11.85 16.62
CA ILE A 157 -4.95 -11.41 15.72
C ILE A 157 -5.55 -12.60 14.97
N THR A 158 -6.82 -12.45 14.59
CA THR A 158 -7.50 -13.31 13.62
C THR A 158 -7.77 -12.48 12.36
N ALA A 159 -7.28 -12.92 11.20
CA ALA A 159 -7.65 -12.34 9.91
C ALA A 159 -9.04 -12.87 9.50
N LEU A 160 -10.06 -12.02 9.55
CA LEU A 160 -11.44 -12.44 9.28
C LEU A 160 -11.79 -12.34 7.78
N ASP A 161 -10.99 -11.59 7.03
CA ASP A 161 -11.05 -11.43 5.57
C ASP A 161 -10.21 -12.45 4.79
N GLY A 162 -9.45 -13.30 5.50
CA GLY A 162 -8.58 -14.31 4.90
C GLY A 162 -7.22 -13.78 4.41
N VAL A 163 -6.90 -12.51 4.66
CA VAL A 163 -5.63 -11.90 4.24
C VAL A 163 -4.48 -12.42 5.10
N VAL A 164 -3.30 -12.57 4.48
CA VAL A 164 -2.09 -13.03 5.16
C VAL A 164 -1.43 -11.87 5.90
N TYR A 165 -0.93 -12.14 7.11
CA TYR A 165 -0.18 -11.18 7.92
C TYR A 165 1.24 -11.66 8.19
N ASN A 166 2.22 -10.78 7.97
CA ASN A 166 3.62 -11.01 8.26
C ASN A 166 3.99 -10.50 9.65
N PHE A 167 4.70 -11.32 10.42
CA PHE A 167 5.30 -10.90 11.67
C PHE A 167 6.58 -10.09 11.40
N THR A 168 6.67 -8.87 11.91
CA THR A 168 7.78 -7.96 11.56
C THR A 168 8.89 -7.89 12.61
N ASN A 169 8.65 -8.37 13.84
CA ASN A 169 9.71 -8.40 14.86
C ASN A 169 10.77 -9.45 14.48
N THR A 170 12.04 -9.09 14.64
CA THR A 170 13.16 -9.91 14.14
C THR A 170 13.74 -10.85 15.19
N ILE A 171 13.65 -10.48 16.46
CA ILE A 171 14.12 -11.24 17.61
C ILE A 171 13.00 -11.20 18.65
N LEU A 172 12.81 -12.32 19.35
CA LEU A 172 11.91 -12.45 20.48
C LEU A 172 12.72 -12.83 21.72
N ALA A 173 12.33 -12.31 22.89
CA ALA A 173 12.90 -12.68 24.17
C ALA A 173 12.68 -14.17 24.47
N ASP A 174 13.57 -14.71 25.29
CA ASP A 174 13.53 -16.11 25.70
C ASP A 174 12.15 -16.48 26.29
N GLY A 175 11.55 -17.52 25.75
CA GLY A 175 10.23 -18.01 26.14
C GLY A 175 9.09 -17.53 25.24
N LEU A 176 9.30 -16.50 24.41
CA LEU A 176 8.34 -16.08 23.40
C LEU A 176 8.58 -16.77 22.05
N THR A 177 7.49 -17.11 21.38
CA THR A 177 7.50 -17.66 20.02
C THR A 177 6.35 -17.05 19.23
N SER A 178 6.58 -16.66 17.97
CA SER A 178 5.51 -16.31 17.05
C SER A 178 5.03 -17.54 16.27
N GLY A 179 3.76 -17.55 15.88
CA GLY A 179 3.18 -18.65 15.13
C GLY A 179 1.92 -18.25 14.37
N THR A 180 1.56 -19.12 13.43
CA THR A 180 0.34 -19.00 12.62
C THR A 180 -0.40 -20.33 12.61
N ASN A 181 -1.72 -20.31 12.77
CA ASN A 181 -2.58 -21.47 12.63
C ASN A 181 -3.86 -21.08 11.88
N GLY A 182 -3.96 -21.45 10.61
CA GLY A 182 -5.03 -20.97 9.73
C GLY A 182 -4.96 -19.45 9.59
N ASN A 183 -6.05 -18.76 9.95
CA ASN A 183 -6.14 -17.31 9.93
C ASN A 183 -5.75 -16.64 11.26
N ASN A 184 -5.23 -17.41 12.22
CA ASN A 184 -4.83 -16.92 13.54
C ASN A 184 -3.32 -16.70 13.60
N TYR A 185 -2.89 -15.50 14.00
CA TYR A 185 -1.50 -15.06 14.09
C TYR A 185 -1.20 -14.62 15.51
N PHE A 186 -0.15 -15.15 16.14
CA PHE A 186 0.03 -14.97 17.58
C PHE A 186 1.48 -14.98 18.02
N VAL A 187 1.72 -14.38 19.18
CA VAL A 187 2.92 -14.56 20.00
C VAL A 187 2.49 -15.31 21.25
N HIS A 188 3.16 -16.43 21.51
CA HIS A 188 2.92 -17.30 22.66
C HIS A 188 4.08 -17.24 23.63
N ASN A 189 3.78 -17.04 24.91
CA ASN A 189 4.72 -17.14 26.01
C ASN A 189 4.65 -18.52 26.65
N SER A 190 5.69 -19.32 26.43
CA SER A 190 5.84 -20.67 26.98
C SER A 190 6.38 -20.72 28.41
N SER A 191 6.77 -19.57 28.97
CA SER A 191 7.20 -19.45 30.36
C SER A 191 6.02 -19.31 31.33
N ASN A 192 6.25 -19.59 32.61
CA ASN A 192 5.22 -19.44 33.66
C ASN A 192 5.09 -18.00 34.19
N SER A 193 5.90 -17.06 33.70
CA SER A 193 5.96 -15.67 34.16
C SER A 193 5.60 -14.72 33.03
N LEU A 194 5.22 -13.49 33.39
CA LEU A 194 5.13 -12.39 32.42
C LEU A 194 6.50 -12.20 31.76
N VAL A 195 6.51 -12.04 30.44
CA VAL A 195 7.69 -11.63 29.67
C VAL A 195 7.41 -10.25 29.06
N ASP A 196 8.42 -9.39 29.12
CA ASP A 196 8.43 -8.04 28.53
C ASP A 196 9.46 -8.02 27.40
N GLU A 197 8.97 -7.84 26.17
CA GLU A 197 9.79 -7.77 24.96
C GLU A 197 10.42 -6.38 24.76
N HIS A 198 9.96 -5.37 25.49
CA HIS A 198 10.27 -3.95 25.28
C HIS A 198 9.88 -3.38 23.89
N GLU A 199 9.44 -4.24 22.96
CA GLU A 199 8.89 -3.89 21.66
C GLU A 199 7.52 -4.53 21.45
N ARG A 200 6.64 -3.81 20.75
CA ARG A 200 5.29 -4.31 20.44
C ARG A 200 5.33 -5.35 19.34
N PHE A 201 4.62 -6.46 19.53
CA PHE A 201 4.43 -7.48 18.50
C PHE A 201 3.61 -6.91 17.35
N THR A 202 4.19 -6.89 16.15
CA THR A 202 3.62 -6.22 14.99
C THR A 202 3.36 -7.21 13.87
N TRP A 203 2.13 -7.15 13.34
CA TRP A 203 1.62 -7.93 12.22
C TRP A 203 1.19 -6.98 11.11
N GLU A 204 1.68 -7.17 9.89
CA GLU A 204 1.33 -6.33 8.73
C GLU A 204 0.67 -7.18 7.65
N SER A 205 -0.48 -6.73 7.15
CA SER A 205 -1.17 -7.41 6.05
C SER A 205 -0.31 -7.38 4.78
N THR A 206 -0.25 -8.50 4.06
CA THR A 206 0.53 -8.60 2.82
C THR A 206 -0.17 -7.93 1.64
N GLU A 207 -1.49 -7.77 1.73
CA GLU A 207 -2.38 -7.20 0.73
C GLU A 207 -3.43 -6.32 1.41
N VAL A 208 -4.33 -5.75 0.62
CA VAL A 208 -5.48 -4.97 1.11
C VAL A 208 -6.31 -5.85 2.04
N ALA A 209 -6.57 -5.33 3.24
CA ALA A 209 -7.33 -6.01 4.28
C ALA A 209 -8.48 -5.11 4.77
N ASN A 210 -9.56 -5.73 5.22
CA ASN A 210 -10.78 -5.03 5.64
C ASN A 210 -11.42 -5.60 6.90
N GLN A 211 -10.92 -6.73 7.45
CA GLN A 211 -11.50 -7.28 8.67
C GLN A 211 -10.47 -8.01 9.54
N ILE A 212 -10.30 -7.52 10.77
CA ILE A 212 -9.32 -8.03 11.71
C ILE A 212 -9.88 -8.08 13.12
N GLU A 213 -9.54 -9.14 13.86
CA GLU A 213 -9.91 -9.29 15.26
C GLU A 213 -8.66 -9.38 16.14
N PHE A 214 -8.61 -8.59 17.22
CA PHE A 214 -7.58 -8.66 18.25
C PHE A 214 -8.04 -9.52 19.42
N TYR A 215 -7.13 -10.29 20.01
CA TYR A 215 -7.41 -11.07 21.21
C TYR A 215 -6.18 -11.27 22.11
N THR A 216 -6.44 -11.56 23.39
CA THR A 216 -5.43 -12.08 24.31
C THR A 216 -6.05 -13.20 25.13
N THR A 217 -5.26 -14.24 25.40
CA THR A 217 -5.59 -15.28 26.39
C THR A 217 -4.99 -14.95 27.77
N SER A 218 -4.34 -13.79 27.90
CA SER A 218 -3.76 -13.31 29.14
C SER A 218 -4.85 -12.75 30.07
N HIS A 219 -4.63 -12.93 31.37
CA HIS A 219 -5.39 -12.20 32.39
C HIS A 219 -4.98 -10.73 32.50
N PHE A 220 -3.82 -10.37 31.93
CA PHE A 220 -3.38 -8.98 31.88
C PHE A 220 -4.06 -8.25 30.74
N LYS A 221 -4.24 -6.95 30.96
CA LYS A 221 -4.75 -6.00 29.97
C LYS A 221 -3.67 -5.79 28.89
N SER A 222 -3.91 -6.28 27.68
CA SER A 222 -3.01 -6.06 26.55
C SER A 222 -3.50 -4.88 25.71
N ALA A 223 -2.62 -3.90 25.52
CA ALA A 223 -2.88 -2.74 24.66
C ALA A 223 -2.72 -3.11 23.20
N VAL A 224 -3.76 -2.88 22.41
CA VAL A 224 -3.76 -3.15 20.97
C VAL A 224 -3.84 -1.86 20.19
N ILE A 225 -3.15 -1.83 19.04
CA ILE A 225 -3.08 -0.65 18.18
C ILE A 225 -3.39 -1.06 16.75
N LEU A 226 -4.37 -0.40 16.15
CA LEU A 226 -4.72 -0.53 14.74
C LEU A 226 -4.12 0.64 13.98
N PHE A 227 -3.32 0.34 12.97
CA PHE A 227 -2.83 1.30 12.00
C PHE A 227 -3.43 0.98 10.64
N LEU A 228 -3.90 2.01 9.94
CA LEU A 228 -4.37 1.90 8.56
C LEU A 228 -3.41 2.64 7.64
N LYS A 229 -3.22 2.12 6.45
CA LYS A 229 -2.36 2.69 5.42
C LYS A 229 -3.12 2.69 4.08
N PRO A 230 -3.75 3.81 3.72
CA PRO A 230 -4.59 3.90 2.53
C PRO A 230 -3.81 3.78 1.22
N ILE A 231 -4.44 3.17 0.22
CA ILE A 231 -3.92 3.09 -1.15
C ILE A 231 -4.97 3.71 -2.08
N VAL A 232 -4.62 4.83 -2.71
CA VAL A 232 -5.46 5.49 -3.72
C VAL A 232 -4.79 5.32 -5.06
N CYS A 233 -5.38 4.50 -5.92
CA CYS A 233 -4.94 4.37 -7.30
C CYS A 233 -5.70 5.41 -8.12
N GLN A 234 -5.00 6.44 -8.58
CA GLN A 234 -5.52 7.31 -9.63
C GLN A 234 -5.44 6.46 -10.91
N ASN A 235 -6.59 6.24 -11.58
CA ASN A 235 -6.76 5.74 -12.97
C ASN A 235 -8.05 4.93 -13.22
N GLU A 236 -9.00 4.90 -12.29
CA GLU A 236 -10.39 4.84 -12.77
C GLU A 236 -10.69 6.28 -13.22
N ILE A 237 -10.92 6.50 -14.52
CA ILE A 237 -11.43 7.78 -15.01
C ILE A 237 -12.82 7.94 -14.37
N ASP A 238 -13.13 9.14 -13.90
CA ASP A 238 -14.38 9.54 -13.25
C ASP A 238 -14.64 10.94 -13.81
N THR A 239 -15.22 10.96 -15.01
CA THR A 239 -15.27 12.10 -15.93
C THR A 239 -16.15 13.22 -15.38
N ASP A 240 -17.23 12.87 -14.68
CA ASP A 240 -18.13 13.81 -14.02
C ASP A 240 -17.83 14.08 -12.53
N GLY A 241 -16.98 13.26 -11.90
CA GLY A 241 -16.59 13.38 -10.51
C GLY A 241 -17.70 13.00 -9.52
N ASP A 242 -18.65 12.17 -9.92
CA ASP A 242 -19.77 11.75 -9.07
C ASP A 242 -19.38 10.62 -8.09
N GLY A 243 -18.19 10.04 -8.28
CA GLY A 243 -17.61 9.00 -7.45
C GLY A 243 -17.88 7.58 -7.94
N VAL A 244 -18.52 7.42 -9.11
CA VAL A 244 -18.59 6.19 -9.88
C VAL A 244 -17.51 6.25 -10.97
N PRO A 245 -16.62 5.25 -11.05
CA PRO A 245 -15.70 5.13 -12.19
C PRO A 245 -16.41 5.07 -13.54
N ASP A 246 -15.90 5.71 -14.60
CA ASP A 246 -16.40 5.58 -15.99
C ASP A 246 -16.51 4.10 -16.43
N SER A 247 -15.67 3.22 -15.88
CA SER A 247 -15.73 1.78 -16.17
C SER A 247 -16.99 1.08 -15.62
N ALA A 248 -17.67 1.73 -14.68
CA ALA A 248 -18.84 1.25 -13.94
C ALA A 248 -20.01 2.26 -13.95
N ASP A 249 -19.82 3.46 -14.49
CA ASP A 249 -20.85 4.45 -14.76
C ASP A 249 -21.67 4.03 -15.99
N LEU A 250 -22.88 4.56 -16.09
CA LEU A 250 -23.75 4.40 -17.25
C LEU A 250 -23.88 5.71 -18.04
N ASP A 251 -23.38 6.82 -17.52
CA ASP A 251 -23.45 8.20 -18.05
C ASP A 251 -22.19 8.97 -17.55
N ASP A 252 -21.04 8.72 -18.18
CA ASP A 252 -19.69 9.13 -17.74
C ASP A 252 -19.55 10.65 -17.49
N ASP A 253 -20.32 11.50 -18.20
CA ASP A 253 -20.29 12.97 -18.06
C ASP A 253 -21.55 13.56 -17.38
N ASN A 254 -22.48 12.70 -16.96
CA ASN A 254 -23.77 13.02 -16.33
C ASN A 254 -24.60 14.07 -17.09
N ASP A 255 -24.53 14.10 -18.43
CA ASP A 255 -25.32 15.00 -19.27
C ASP A 255 -26.80 14.55 -19.42
N GLY A 256 -27.09 13.31 -19.00
CA GLY A 256 -28.41 12.68 -19.01
C GLY A 256 -28.65 11.73 -20.19
N ILE A 257 -27.60 11.40 -20.95
CA ILE A 257 -27.61 10.42 -22.04
C ILE A 257 -26.66 9.27 -21.67
N LEU A 258 -27.16 8.03 -21.68
CA LEU A 258 -26.32 6.88 -21.34
C LEU A 258 -25.20 6.65 -22.37
N ASP A 259 -23.99 6.27 -21.95
CA ASP A 259 -22.81 6.05 -22.84
C ASP A 259 -23.12 5.07 -23.98
N THR A 260 -24.01 4.11 -23.73
CA THR A 260 -24.47 3.13 -24.72
C THR A 260 -25.19 3.75 -25.94
N VAL A 261 -25.67 4.99 -25.80
CA VAL A 261 -26.39 5.77 -26.82
C VAL A 261 -25.48 6.82 -27.46
N GLU A 262 -24.43 7.23 -26.78
CA GLU A 262 -23.54 8.32 -27.18
C GLU A 262 -22.58 7.92 -28.31
N ASP A 263 -21.97 8.94 -28.93
CA ASP A 263 -20.85 8.73 -29.84
C ASP A 263 -19.58 8.51 -29.01
N PRO A 264 -18.68 7.57 -29.36
CA PRO A 264 -17.44 7.30 -28.63
C PRO A 264 -16.44 8.47 -28.48
N ASN A 265 -16.81 9.69 -28.92
CA ASN A 265 -15.99 10.91 -28.81
C ASN A 265 -16.76 12.06 -28.12
N LEU A 266 -17.84 11.76 -27.39
CA LEU A 266 -18.67 12.77 -26.71
C LEU A 266 -18.55 12.73 -25.18
N ASP A 267 -17.56 12.03 -24.64
CA ASP A 267 -17.25 11.86 -23.22
C ASP A 267 -16.62 13.10 -22.53
N GLY A 268 -16.85 14.33 -23.01
CA GLY A 268 -16.32 15.58 -22.42
C GLY A 268 -15.04 16.17 -23.00
#